data_AF-A0A0F9KQ62-F1
#
_entry.id   AF-A0A0F9KQ62-F1
#
_cell.length_a   1.000
_cell.length_b   1.000
_cell.length_c   1.000
_cell.angle_alpha   90.00
_cell.angle_beta   90.00
_cell.angle_gamma   90.00
#
_symmetry.space_group_name_H-M   'P 1'
#
loop_
_entity.id
_entity.type
_entity.pdbx_description
1 polymer ?
#
loop_
_entity_poly.entity_id
_entity_poly.type
_entity_poly.pdbx_seq_one_letter_code
_entity_poly.pdbx_strand_id
1 'polypeptide(L)'
;MLIPLDTKADQQRLLSLNLTGAWVSEFREIQTDLLDALSGRLGRFPSKAIAKPTWFGIIAESNPPDEDSEWYTKLEIERPPNWAFFRQPGGLTKEAENVENLPDDYYQNLLSNNNTDWSHIHVHANYGKSLGGQAVFRASFKPDFHIVEAEKLEIIEAMPVMVGQDFGRTPASLLGQIDNRGRLVIHDELISEDMGIEQFATTLLRPQLHARCMGMKIFMVADPKGRDKSQTNEDSPFDVLRRLGFDVYAAPTNNIDPRLRAVEQLLLHQVDGGPQLIISDKCGWLIQGMKYWYRYRRKQTGILEDKPEKTHPWSDLADCLQYMAMSTNANYLGKVMEAMRPKPKKISPPLGGWT
;
A
#
# COMPACT_ATOMS: atom_id res chain seq x y z
N MET A 1 9.03 -26.49 28.52
CA MET A 1 7.59 -26.39 28.84
C MET A 1 6.85 -26.18 27.54
N LEU A 2 5.84 -26.99 27.22
CA LEU A 2 5.01 -26.85 26.03
C LEU A 2 3.64 -26.33 26.48
N ILE A 3 3.17 -25.24 25.89
CA ILE A 3 1.88 -24.62 26.23
C ILE A 3 1.09 -24.47 24.93
N PRO A 4 -0.08 -25.11 24.78
CA PRO A 4 -0.98 -24.80 23.68
C PRO A 4 -1.51 -23.37 23.86
N LEU A 5 -1.77 -22.63 22.79
CA LEU A 5 -2.27 -21.23 22.86
C LEU A 5 -3.67 -21.06 22.24
N ASP A 6 -4.38 -22.16 22.07
CA ASP A 6 -5.62 -22.25 21.31
C ASP A 6 -6.81 -21.60 22.01
N THR A 7 -6.77 -21.52 23.35
CA THR A 7 -7.88 -20.97 24.14
C THR A 7 -7.48 -19.71 24.90
N LYS A 8 -8.46 -18.83 25.18
CA LYS A 8 -8.25 -17.65 26.03
C LYS A 8 -7.69 -18.01 27.41
N ALA A 9 -8.07 -19.17 27.95
CA ALA A 9 -7.56 -19.65 29.23
C ALA A 9 -6.07 -19.98 29.16
N ASP A 10 -5.62 -20.56 28.05
CA ASP A 10 -4.20 -20.86 27.84
C ASP A 10 -3.37 -19.59 27.61
N GLN A 11 -3.93 -18.63 26.88
CA GLN A 11 -3.32 -17.32 26.69
C GLN A 11 -3.18 -16.55 28.02
N GLN A 12 -4.14 -16.69 28.94
CA GLN A 12 -4.02 -16.10 30.29
C GLN A 12 -2.89 -16.73 31.11
N ARG A 13 -2.61 -18.03 30.94
CA ARG A 13 -1.46 -18.68 31.60
C ARG A 13 -0.14 -18.09 31.12
N LEU A 14 -0.04 -17.71 29.85
CA LEU A 14 1.14 -17.03 29.32
C LEU A 14 1.46 -15.74 30.11
N LEU A 15 0.42 -15.01 30.53
CA LEU A 15 0.57 -13.72 31.20
C LEU A 15 1.17 -13.82 32.62
N SER A 16 1.26 -15.01 33.22
CA SER A 16 1.88 -15.18 34.55
C SER A 16 3.33 -15.63 34.50
N LEU A 17 3.86 -15.92 33.31
CA LEU A 17 5.19 -16.50 33.15
C LEU A 17 6.30 -15.44 33.20
N ASN A 18 7.46 -15.88 33.68
CA ASN A 18 8.73 -15.18 33.55
C ASN A 18 9.67 -16.08 32.73
N LEU A 19 10.02 -15.65 31.52
CA LEU A 19 10.73 -16.49 30.56
C LEU A 19 12.07 -15.85 30.17
N THR A 20 13.03 -16.69 29.77
CA THR A 20 14.25 -16.23 29.08
C THR A 20 13.97 -16.08 27.59
N GLY A 21 13.43 -17.10 26.94
CA GLY A 21 13.04 -17.07 25.54
C GLY A 21 11.81 -17.94 25.29
N ALA A 22 11.32 -17.91 24.06
CA ALA A 22 10.22 -18.75 23.61
C ALA A 22 10.48 -19.29 22.21
N TRP A 23 9.89 -20.45 21.93
CA TRP A 23 9.89 -21.09 20.63
C TRP A 23 8.44 -21.22 20.17
N VAL A 24 8.12 -20.74 18.96
CA VAL A 24 6.76 -20.66 18.42
C VAL A 24 6.70 -21.43 17.11
N SER A 25 6.17 -22.65 17.19
CA SER A 25 6.05 -23.55 16.05
C SER A 25 4.78 -23.32 15.24
N GLU A 26 4.90 -23.46 13.92
CA GLU A 26 3.86 -23.17 12.94
C GLU A 26 3.20 -21.80 13.15
N PHE A 27 4.05 -20.77 13.27
CA PHE A 27 3.59 -19.42 13.60
C PHE A 27 2.49 -18.90 12.67
N ARG A 28 2.42 -19.35 11.41
CA ARG A 28 1.39 -18.89 10.46
C ARG A 28 -0.04 -19.17 10.93
N GLU A 29 -0.21 -20.19 11.78
CA GLU A 29 -1.49 -20.60 12.35
C GLU A 29 -1.83 -19.84 13.65
N ILE A 30 -0.90 -19.03 14.16
CA ILE A 30 -1.00 -18.32 15.44
C ILE A 30 -1.32 -16.85 15.20
N GLN A 31 -2.21 -16.26 16.00
CA GLN A 31 -2.48 -14.83 15.93
C GLN A 31 -1.24 -14.02 16.36
N THR A 32 -0.85 -13.05 15.55
CA THR A 32 0.32 -12.17 15.78
C THR A 32 0.27 -11.44 17.12
N ASP A 33 -0.90 -11.06 17.61
CA ASP A 33 -1.12 -10.41 18.93
C ASP A 33 -0.55 -11.25 20.09
N LEU A 34 -0.47 -12.57 19.94
CA LEU A 34 0.11 -13.45 20.93
C LEU A 34 1.63 -13.30 21.04
N LEU A 35 2.31 -12.91 19.96
CA LEU A 35 3.73 -12.58 20.05
C LEU A 35 3.96 -11.34 20.88
N ASP A 36 3.08 -10.35 20.80
CA ASP A 36 3.20 -9.12 21.59
C ASP A 36 3.02 -9.44 23.08
N ALA A 37 2.03 -10.26 23.42
CA ALA A 37 1.84 -10.77 24.78
C ALA A 37 3.03 -11.61 25.27
N LEU A 38 3.61 -12.46 24.42
CA LEU A 38 4.77 -13.30 24.73
C LEU A 38 6.04 -12.48 24.95
N SER A 39 6.30 -11.51 24.07
CA SER A 39 7.45 -10.62 24.13
C SER A 39 7.54 -9.90 25.47
N GLY A 40 6.40 -9.49 26.03
CA GLY A 40 6.30 -8.87 27.34
C GLY A 40 6.74 -9.74 28.50
N ARG A 41 6.88 -11.07 28.31
CA ARG A 41 7.27 -12.05 29.35
C ARG A 41 8.73 -12.49 29.27
N LEU A 42 9.43 -12.14 28.18
CA LEU A 42 10.81 -12.52 27.96
C LEU A 42 11.80 -11.65 28.74
N GLY A 43 13.02 -12.16 28.95
CA GLY A 43 14.06 -11.49 29.72
C GLY A 43 13.75 -11.33 31.22
N ARG A 44 12.72 -12.01 31.73
CA ARG A 44 12.31 -11.97 33.14
C ARG A 44 12.89 -13.11 33.98
N PHE A 45 13.40 -14.15 33.32
CA PHE A 45 14.10 -15.27 33.96
C PHE A 45 15.55 -15.38 33.45
N PRO A 46 16.54 -15.66 34.32
CA PRO A 46 16.43 -15.63 35.78
C PRO A 46 16.10 -14.22 36.29
N SER A 47 15.66 -14.10 37.55
CA SER A 47 15.39 -12.78 38.12
C SER A 47 16.69 -11.98 38.21
N LYS A 48 16.60 -10.65 38.04
CA LYS A 48 17.78 -9.75 38.10
C LYS A 48 18.56 -9.84 39.41
N ALA A 49 17.93 -10.29 40.49
CA ALA A 49 18.58 -10.49 41.78
C ALA A 49 19.52 -11.71 41.79
N ILE A 50 19.29 -12.68 40.91
CA ILE A 50 20.10 -13.90 40.77
C ILE A 50 21.14 -13.71 39.68
N ALA A 51 20.70 -13.33 38.48
CA ALA A 51 21.56 -13.09 37.34
C ALA A 51 20.84 -12.27 36.27
N LYS A 52 21.60 -11.57 35.43
CA LYS A 52 21.07 -10.93 34.23
C LYS A 52 21.02 -11.96 33.09
N PRO A 53 19.90 -12.10 32.36
CA PRO A 53 19.86 -12.93 31.17
C PRO A 53 20.90 -12.47 30.14
N THR A 54 21.67 -13.40 29.60
CA THR A 54 22.66 -13.13 28.54
C THR A 54 22.01 -13.03 27.16
N TRP A 55 20.82 -13.62 27.00
CA TRP A 55 20.00 -13.55 25.80
C TRP A 55 18.52 -13.66 26.18
N PHE A 56 17.66 -13.03 25.39
CA PHE A 56 16.22 -13.28 25.38
C PHE A 56 15.67 -13.01 23.98
N GLY A 57 14.63 -13.75 23.60
CA GLY A 57 14.02 -13.59 22.28
C GLY A 57 12.98 -14.66 21.99
N ILE A 58 12.30 -14.49 20.85
CA ILE A 58 11.40 -15.47 20.28
C ILE A 58 12.11 -16.08 19.07
N ILE A 59 12.11 -17.40 19.00
CA ILE A 59 12.42 -18.14 17.77
C ILE A 59 11.09 -18.66 17.25
N ALA A 60 10.82 -18.45 15.97
CA ALA A 60 9.59 -18.89 15.34
C ALA A 60 9.87 -19.45 13.96
N GLU A 61 9.18 -20.52 13.61
CA GLU A 61 9.31 -21.27 12.38
C GLU A 61 7.94 -21.72 11.87
N SER A 62 7.77 -21.74 10.55
CA SER A 62 6.56 -22.23 9.88
C SER A 62 6.84 -22.38 8.38
N ASN A 63 5.94 -23.07 7.70
CA ASN A 63 5.80 -22.92 6.25
C ASN A 63 5.41 -21.46 5.90
N PRO A 64 5.65 -20.99 4.66
CA PRO A 64 5.21 -19.66 4.25
C PRO A 64 3.70 -19.46 4.49
N PRO A 65 3.29 -18.29 5.01
CA PRO A 65 1.88 -17.96 5.17
C PRO A 65 1.23 -17.58 3.82
N ASP A 66 -0.07 -17.27 3.84
CA ASP A 66 -0.73 -16.69 2.67
C ASP A 66 -0.30 -15.23 2.45
N GLU A 67 -0.28 -14.79 1.20
CA GLU A 67 0.09 -13.43 0.78
C GLU A 67 -0.76 -12.32 1.44
N ASP A 68 -2.01 -12.61 1.86
CA ASP A 68 -2.91 -11.65 2.52
C ASP A 68 -2.97 -11.81 4.04
N SER A 69 -2.10 -12.64 4.63
CA SER A 69 -2.03 -12.81 6.08
C SER A 69 -1.33 -11.65 6.77
N GLU A 70 -1.67 -11.41 8.04
CA GLU A 70 -0.95 -10.44 8.86
C GLU A 70 0.53 -10.81 9.06
N TRP A 71 0.83 -12.12 9.06
CA TRP A 71 2.20 -12.61 9.07
C TRP A 71 2.98 -12.19 7.83
N TYR A 72 2.37 -12.26 6.64
CA TYR A 72 3.01 -11.76 5.43
C TYR A 72 3.38 -10.28 5.59
N THR A 73 2.46 -9.46 6.10
CA THR A 73 2.70 -8.03 6.37
C THR A 73 3.85 -7.83 7.35
N LYS A 74 3.83 -8.48 8.52
CA LYS A 74 4.90 -8.37 9.54
C LYS A 74 6.24 -8.97 9.10
N LEU A 75 6.26 -9.84 8.08
CA LEU A 75 7.49 -10.42 7.58
C LEU A 75 8.07 -9.64 6.41
N GLU A 76 7.28 -9.23 5.41
CA GLU A 76 7.81 -8.68 4.16
C GLU A 76 7.59 -7.18 3.97
N ILE A 77 6.68 -6.58 4.74
CA ILE A 77 6.25 -5.19 4.50
C ILE A 77 6.63 -4.30 5.68
N GLU A 78 6.04 -4.56 6.84
CA GLU A 78 6.22 -3.80 8.07
C GLU A 78 6.98 -4.63 9.08
N ARG A 79 8.14 -5.14 8.66
CA ARG A 79 8.96 -5.95 9.55
C ARG A 79 9.38 -5.11 10.77
N PRO A 80 9.01 -5.51 12.00
CA PRO A 80 9.46 -4.79 13.17
C PRO A 80 11.00 -4.73 13.17
N PRO A 81 11.61 -3.59 13.53
CA PRO A 81 13.05 -3.39 13.38
C PRO A 81 13.89 -4.34 14.24
N ASN A 82 13.27 -4.94 15.27
CA ASN A 82 13.89 -5.94 16.15
C ASN A 82 13.65 -7.39 15.69
N TRP A 83 13.08 -7.62 14.50
CA TRP A 83 12.89 -8.95 13.92
C TRP A 83 13.96 -9.23 12.87
N ALA A 84 14.44 -10.47 12.88
CA ALA A 84 15.21 -11.04 11.79
C ALA A 84 14.36 -12.11 11.11
N PHE A 85 14.26 -12.06 9.79
CA PHE A 85 13.53 -13.04 8.99
C PHE A 85 14.51 -13.76 8.06
N PHE A 86 14.45 -15.08 8.07
CA PHE A 86 15.26 -15.95 7.23
C PHE A 86 14.31 -16.84 6.43
N ARG A 87 14.34 -16.71 5.11
CA ARG A 87 13.51 -17.51 4.22
C ARG A 87 14.33 -18.69 3.70
N GLN A 88 13.84 -19.91 3.94
CA GLN A 88 14.46 -21.10 3.39
C GLN A 88 14.22 -21.18 1.88
N PRO A 89 15.22 -21.66 1.11
CA PRO A 89 15.07 -21.92 -0.31
C PRO A 89 14.11 -23.09 -0.56
N GLY A 90 13.53 -23.15 -1.76
CA GLY A 90 12.66 -24.26 -2.14
C GLY A 90 13.44 -25.58 -2.21
N GLY A 91 12.81 -26.69 -1.82
CA GLY A 91 13.45 -28.01 -1.71
C GLY A 91 13.98 -28.62 -3.01
N LEU A 92 13.60 -28.04 -4.16
CA LEU A 92 14.06 -28.45 -5.50
C LEU A 92 15.04 -27.47 -6.14
N THR A 93 15.42 -26.41 -5.41
CA THR A 93 16.43 -25.46 -5.87
C THR A 93 17.84 -25.99 -5.64
N LYS A 94 18.85 -25.37 -6.25
CA LYS A 94 20.25 -25.78 -6.03
C LYS A 94 20.74 -25.43 -4.63
N GLU A 95 20.09 -24.44 -4.03
CA GLU A 95 20.38 -23.89 -2.73
C GLU A 95 19.61 -24.62 -1.61
N ALA A 96 18.82 -25.65 -1.94
CA ALA A 96 18.02 -26.41 -0.98
C ALA A 96 18.88 -26.90 0.20
N GLU A 97 18.43 -26.60 1.42
CA GLU A 97 19.12 -26.95 2.65
C GLU A 97 18.70 -28.34 3.14
N ASN A 98 19.61 -29.04 3.84
CA ASN A 98 19.30 -30.27 4.60
C ASN A 98 18.75 -31.44 3.75
N VAL A 99 18.94 -31.42 2.42
CA VAL A 99 18.44 -32.45 1.50
C VAL A 99 19.08 -33.81 1.80
N GLU A 100 20.35 -33.84 2.22
CA GLU A 100 21.08 -35.07 2.54
C GLU A 100 20.52 -35.85 3.74
N ASN A 101 19.71 -35.21 4.58
CA ASN A 101 19.07 -35.83 5.74
C ASN A 101 17.62 -36.28 5.47
N LEU A 102 17.16 -36.17 4.22
CA LEU A 102 15.82 -36.58 3.79
C LEU A 102 15.87 -37.95 3.08
N PRO A 103 14.75 -38.69 3.06
CA PRO A 103 14.64 -39.89 2.23
C PRO A 103 14.91 -39.62 0.75
N ASP A 104 15.37 -40.64 0.03
CA ASP A 104 15.52 -40.56 -1.43
C ASP A 104 14.20 -40.13 -2.10
N ASP A 105 14.31 -39.27 -3.11
CA ASP A 105 13.19 -38.72 -3.88
C ASP A 105 12.12 -38.00 -3.03
N TYR A 106 12.43 -37.52 -1.82
CA TYR A 106 11.46 -36.93 -0.88
C TYR A 106 10.58 -35.84 -1.54
N TYR A 107 11.18 -34.82 -2.14
CA TYR A 107 10.43 -33.73 -2.76
C TYR A 107 9.70 -34.16 -4.04
N GLN A 108 10.28 -35.07 -4.83
CA GLN A 108 9.64 -35.64 -6.04
C GLN A 108 8.38 -36.43 -5.67
N ASN A 109 8.44 -37.19 -4.57
CA ASN A 109 7.29 -37.91 -4.01
C ASN A 109 6.22 -36.93 -3.51
N LEU A 110 6.62 -35.86 -2.81
CA LEU A 110 5.68 -34.82 -2.37
C LEU A 110 4.99 -34.12 -3.54
N LEU A 111 5.71 -33.79 -4.61
CA LEU A 111 5.12 -33.23 -5.83
C LEU A 111 4.11 -34.18 -6.48
N SER A 112 4.41 -35.48 -6.50
CA SER A 112 3.57 -36.48 -7.15
C SER A 112 2.28 -36.77 -6.37
N ASN A 113 2.35 -36.66 -5.05
CA ASN A 113 1.24 -37.00 -4.15
C ASN A 113 0.31 -35.83 -3.83
N ASN A 114 0.73 -34.59 -4.10
CA ASN A 114 0.00 -33.38 -3.71
C ASN A 114 -0.35 -32.50 -4.91
N ASN A 115 -1.32 -31.60 -4.72
CA ASN A 115 -1.71 -30.65 -5.75
C ASN A 115 -0.66 -29.53 -5.92
N THR A 116 -0.83 -28.73 -6.98
CA THR A 116 0.09 -27.65 -7.33
C THR A 116 0.18 -26.57 -6.25
N ASP A 117 -0.92 -26.27 -5.57
CA ASP A 117 -0.99 -25.18 -4.59
C ASP A 117 -0.31 -25.58 -3.28
N TRP A 118 -0.51 -26.83 -2.86
CA TRP A 118 0.21 -27.41 -1.73
C TRP A 118 1.71 -27.46 -2.01
N SER A 119 2.09 -27.93 -3.20
CA SER A 119 3.49 -28.02 -3.63
C SER A 119 4.16 -26.64 -3.73
N HIS A 120 3.42 -25.62 -4.18
CA HIS A 120 3.89 -24.24 -4.24
C HIS A 120 4.37 -23.74 -2.87
N ILE A 121 3.65 -24.10 -1.81
CA ILE A 121 3.98 -23.67 -0.45
C ILE A 121 5.02 -24.58 0.18
N HIS A 122 4.74 -25.88 0.22
CA HIS A 122 5.47 -26.83 1.07
C HIS A 122 6.73 -27.43 0.39
N VAL A 123 6.81 -27.38 -0.94
CA VAL A 123 8.01 -27.83 -1.67
C VAL A 123 8.81 -26.64 -2.16
N HIS A 124 8.16 -25.65 -2.77
CA HIS A 124 8.85 -24.50 -3.35
C HIS A 124 9.07 -23.35 -2.38
N ALA A 125 8.61 -23.46 -1.13
CA ALA A 125 8.75 -22.43 -0.10
C ALA A 125 8.21 -21.05 -0.54
N ASN A 126 7.15 -21.03 -1.35
CA ASN A 126 6.47 -19.81 -1.78
C ASN A 126 5.25 -19.51 -0.90
N TYR A 127 4.88 -18.22 -0.84
CA TYR A 127 3.68 -17.79 -0.14
C TYR A 127 2.42 -18.44 -0.73
N GLY A 128 1.45 -18.70 0.15
CA GLY A 128 0.17 -19.27 -0.23
C GLY A 128 -0.73 -18.27 -0.95
N LYS A 129 -1.74 -18.80 -1.66
CA LYS A 129 -2.71 -17.96 -2.38
C LYS A 129 -3.66 -17.32 -1.39
N SER A 130 -3.88 -16.01 -1.55
CA SER A 130 -4.87 -15.26 -0.78
C SER A 130 -6.26 -15.90 -0.83
N LEU A 131 -6.76 -16.34 0.33
CA LEU A 131 -8.08 -16.95 0.50
C LEU A 131 -9.19 -15.88 0.51
N GLY A 132 -8.90 -14.65 0.94
CA GLY A 132 -9.88 -13.57 1.09
C GLY A 132 -10.27 -12.84 -0.20
N GLY A 133 -9.46 -12.98 -1.26
CA GLY A 133 -9.70 -12.30 -2.53
C GLY A 133 -8.50 -12.33 -3.47
N GLN A 134 -8.58 -11.56 -4.55
CA GLN A 134 -7.49 -11.41 -5.51
C GLN A 134 -7.20 -9.92 -5.74
N ALA A 135 -5.94 -9.52 -5.53
CA ALA A 135 -5.50 -8.14 -5.79
C ALA A 135 -5.84 -7.74 -7.24
N VAL A 136 -6.36 -6.52 -7.38
CA VAL A 136 -6.94 -6.04 -8.66
C VAL A 136 -5.90 -6.04 -9.77
N PHE A 137 -4.68 -5.60 -9.45
CA PHE A 137 -3.58 -5.46 -10.40
C PHE A 137 -2.58 -6.63 -10.34
N ARG A 138 -2.96 -7.80 -9.80
CA ARG A 138 -2.06 -8.94 -9.60
C ARG A 138 -1.29 -9.36 -10.87
N ALA A 139 -1.92 -9.24 -12.03
CA ALA A 139 -1.33 -9.69 -13.30
C ALA A 139 -0.29 -8.72 -13.89
N SER A 140 -0.41 -7.44 -13.56
CA SER A 140 0.32 -6.34 -14.18
C SER A 140 1.31 -5.67 -13.22
N PHE A 141 0.95 -5.54 -11.94
CA PHE A 141 1.81 -4.97 -10.92
C PHE A 141 2.92 -5.96 -10.51
N LYS A 142 4.14 -5.61 -10.90
CA LYS A 142 5.38 -6.32 -10.55
C LYS A 142 6.17 -5.48 -9.54
N PRO A 143 6.24 -5.86 -8.25
CA PRO A 143 6.89 -5.06 -7.21
C PRO A 143 8.33 -4.66 -7.56
N ASP A 144 9.16 -5.62 -7.97
CA ASP A 144 10.58 -5.37 -8.30
C ASP A 144 10.80 -4.47 -9.51
N PHE A 145 9.75 -4.22 -10.30
CA PHE A 145 9.81 -3.39 -11.49
C PHE A 145 9.18 -2.02 -11.29
N HIS A 146 8.08 -1.92 -10.54
CA HIS A 146 7.32 -0.69 -10.36
C HIS A 146 7.68 0.07 -9.07
N ILE A 147 8.26 -0.61 -8.08
CA ILE A 147 8.69 0.02 -6.83
C ILE A 147 10.15 0.45 -6.96
N VAL A 148 10.41 1.71 -6.63
CA VAL A 148 11.75 2.29 -6.71
C VAL A 148 12.08 3.00 -5.40
N GLU A 149 13.31 2.83 -4.93
CA GLU A 149 13.84 3.52 -3.74
C GLU A 149 13.65 5.03 -3.85
N ALA A 150 13.04 5.65 -2.83
CA ALA A 150 12.69 7.06 -2.84
C ALA A 150 13.89 7.99 -3.07
N GLU A 151 15.08 7.60 -2.62
CA GLU A 151 16.33 8.36 -2.79
C GLU A 151 16.76 8.46 -4.25
N LYS A 152 16.24 7.58 -5.12
CA LYS A 152 16.48 7.60 -6.58
C LYS A 152 15.42 8.41 -7.33
N LEU A 153 14.39 8.90 -6.65
CA LEU A 153 13.26 9.61 -7.25
C LEU A 153 13.31 11.09 -6.90
N GLU A 154 13.62 11.92 -7.90
CA GLU A 154 13.64 13.38 -7.77
C GLU A 154 12.32 13.99 -8.26
N ILE A 155 11.85 15.02 -7.54
CA ILE A 155 10.75 15.86 -8.01
C ILE A 155 11.33 16.90 -8.97
N ILE A 156 10.81 16.96 -10.19
CA ILE A 156 11.30 17.86 -11.24
C ILE A 156 10.62 19.22 -11.10
N GLU A 157 11.33 20.23 -10.61
CA GLU A 157 10.79 21.58 -10.32
C GLU A 157 10.06 22.23 -11.50
N ALA A 158 10.53 21.98 -12.73
CA ALA A 158 9.97 22.56 -13.95
C ALA A 158 8.62 21.95 -14.35
N MET A 159 8.23 20.81 -13.77
CA MET A 159 7.02 20.07 -14.10
C MET A 159 5.97 20.23 -13.00
N PRO A 160 4.66 20.30 -13.33
CA PRO A 160 3.63 20.46 -12.32
C PRO A 160 3.49 19.19 -11.46
N VAL A 161 3.26 19.38 -10.17
CA VAL A 161 2.88 18.30 -9.24
C VAL A 161 1.38 18.04 -9.38
N MET A 162 1.04 16.76 -9.53
CA MET A 162 -0.33 16.27 -9.52
C MET A 162 -0.63 15.68 -8.14
N VAL A 163 -1.73 16.11 -7.53
CA VAL A 163 -2.28 15.50 -6.31
C VAL A 163 -3.52 14.70 -6.68
N GLY A 164 -3.50 13.38 -6.48
CA GLY A 164 -4.71 12.56 -6.51
C GLY A 164 -5.42 12.67 -5.17
N GLN A 165 -6.71 12.97 -5.15
CA GLN A 165 -7.48 13.17 -3.90
C GLN A 165 -8.75 12.30 -3.88
N ASP A 166 -8.93 11.56 -2.80
CA ASP A 166 -10.19 10.92 -2.44
C ASP A 166 -10.90 11.70 -1.32
N PHE A 167 -12.22 11.85 -1.41
CA PHE A 167 -13.06 12.65 -0.50
C PHE A 167 -13.87 11.80 0.49
N GLY A 168 -13.47 10.54 0.72
CA GLY A 168 -14.08 9.70 1.75
C GLY A 168 -14.15 10.41 3.11
N ARG A 169 -14.89 9.80 4.05
CA ARG A 169 -14.96 10.30 5.45
C ARG A 169 -13.58 10.45 6.08
N THR A 170 -12.62 9.69 5.58
CA THR A 170 -11.20 9.69 5.90
C THR A 170 -10.42 10.00 4.61
N PRO A 171 -10.19 11.29 4.29
CA PRO A 171 -9.53 11.68 3.06
C PRO A 171 -8.13 11.07 2.93
N ALA A 172 -7.78 10.72 1.70
CA ALA A 172 -6.46 10.24 1.33
C ALA A 172 -5.94 10.99 0.10
N SER A 173 -4.62 11.07 -0.06
CA SER A 173 -4.01 11.68 -1.23
C SER A 173 -2.72 11.01 -1.64
N LEU A 174 -2.44 11.08 -2.94
CA LEU A 174 -1.15 10.73 -3.53
C LEU A 174 -0.53 11.97 -4.16
N LEU A 175 0.77 12.15 -3.95
CA LEU A 175 1.56 13.17 -4.63
C LEU A 175 2.37 12.50 -5.73
N GLY A 176 2.22 12.98 -6.95
CA GLY A 176 2.97 12.45 -8.09
C GLY A 176 3.22 13.48 -9.17
N GLN A 177 3.98 13.06 -10.18
CA GLN A 177 4.38 13.90 -11.29
C GLN A 177 4.50 13.06 -12.56
N ILE A 178 4.16 13.66 -13.70
CA ILE A 178 4.52 13.10 -15.01
C ILE A 178 5.89 13.67 -15.37
N ASP A 179 6.89 12.81 -15.48
CA ASP A 179 8.25 13.25 -15.78
C ASP A 179 8.43 13.61 -17.27
N ASN A 180 9.64 14.05 -17.63
CA ASN A 180 9.98 14.42 -19.01
C ASN A 180 9.96 13.25 -20.01
N ARG A 181 9.89 12.00 -19.54
CA ARG A 181 9.77 10.79 -20.36
C ARG A 181 8.31 10.33 -20.46
N GLY A 182 7.38 11.00 -19.78
CA GLY A 182 5.97 10.61 -19.76
C GLY A 182 5.67 9.46 -18.80
N ARG A 183 6.52 9.22 -17.81
CA ARG A 183 6.28 8.27 -16.72
C ARG A 183 5.51 8.96 -15.60
N LEU A 184 4.51 8.29 -15.04
CA LEU A 184 3.83 8.74 -13.83
C LEU A 184 4.62 8.23 -12.62
N VAL A 185 5.20 9.15 -11.85
CA VAL A 185 5.95 8.85 -10.62
C VAL A 185 5.12 9.27 -9.42
N ILE A 186 4.86 8.34 -8.50
CA ILE A 186 4.21 8.59 -7.22
C ILE A 186 5.31 8.75 -6.16
N HIS A 187 5.43 9.95 -5.59
CA HIS A 187 6.50 10.34 -4.68
C HIS A 187 6.11 10.21 -3.20
N ASP A 188 4.83 10.35 -2.90
CA ASP A 188 4.34 10.38 -1.52
C ASP A 188 2.87 9.97 -1.41
N GLU A 189 2.51 9.54 -0.20
CA GLU A 189 1.14 9.20 0.16
C GLU A 189 0.75 9.85 1.49
N LEU A 190 -0.52 10.23 1.59
CA LEU A 190 -1.09 10.83 2.79
C LEU A 190 -2.41 10.14 3.09
N ILE A 191 -2.56 9.66 4.31
CA ILE A 191 -3.79 9.07 4.84
C ILE A 191 -4.23 9.86 6.06
N SER A 192 -5.49 9.71 6.43
CA SER A 192 -6.02 10.31 7.65
C SER A 192 -7.09 9.46 8.29
N GLU A 193 -7.26 9.63 9.59
CA GLU A 193 -8.30 8.98 10.39
C GLU A 193 -9.21 10.07 10.95
N ASP A 194 -10.53 9.85 10.87
CA ASP A 194 -11.57 10.67 11.49
C ASP A 194 -11.41 12.20 11.33
N MET A 195 -11.08 12.69 10.12
CA MET A 195 -10.99 14.12 9.85
C MET A 195 -11.62 14.55 8.52
N GLY A 196 -12.12 15.78 8.48
CA GLY A 196 -12.71 16.37 7.27
C GLY A 196 -11.67 16.91 6.28
N ILE A 197 -12.08 17.12 5.03
CA ILE A 197 -11.21 17.56 3.93
C ILE A 197 -10.49 18.90 4.21
N GLU A 198 -11.13 19.85 4.89
CA GLU A 198 -10.51 21.15 5.24
C GLU A 198 -9.33 20.95 6.21
N GLN A 199 -9.54 20.13 7.24
CA GLN A 199 -8.52 19.81 8.22
C GLN A 199 -7.39 19.01 7.55
N PHE A 200 -7.72 17.95 6.81
CA PHE A 200 -6.75 17.17 6.03
C PHE A 200 -5.86 18.07 5.15
N ALA A 201 -6.48 18.97 4.39
CA ALA A 201 -5.78 19.84 3.47
C ALA A 201 -4.86 20.84 4.18
N THR A 202 -5.23 21.32 5.37
CA THR A 202 -4.47 22.33 6.13
C THR A 202 -3.42 21.72 7.05
N THR A 203 -3.67 20.55 7.64
CA THR A 203 -2.79 19.93 8.64
C THR A 203 -1.84 18.88 8.07
N LEU A 204 -2.19 18.23 6.95
CA LEU A 204 -1.38 17.16 6.35
C LEU A 204 -0.87 17.56 4.96
N LEU A 205 -1.79 17.82 4.02
CA LEU A 205 -1.42 18.03 2.62
C LEU A 205 -0.56 19.30 2.42
N ARG A 206 -1.00 20.44 2.97
CA ARG A 206 -0.28 21.72 2.79
C ARG A 206 1.13 21.70 3.39
N PRO A 207 1.36 21.22 4.62
CA PRO A 207 2.72 21.04 5.14
C PRO A 207 3.60 20.17 4.24
N GLN A 208 3.07 19.06 3.71
CA GLN A 208 3.82 18.19 2.82
C GLN A 208 4.23 18.90 1.52
N LEU A 209 3.31 19.66 0.92
CA LEU A 209 3.57 20.45 -0.28
C LEU A 209 4.55 21.60 -0.01
N HIS A 210 4.50 22.24 1.16
CA HIS A 210 5.49 23.26 1.53
C HIS A 210 6.89 22.69 1.73
N ALA A 211 7.00 21.48 2.30
CA ALA A 211 8.29 20.87 2.54
C ALA A 211 9.00 20.42 1.26
N ARG A 212 8.24 19.93 0.26
CA ARG A 212 8.80 19.24 -0.91
C ARG A 212 8.55 19.93 -2.26
N CYS A 213 7.50 20.75 -2.36
CA CYS A 213 6.99 21.27 -3.62
C CYS A 213 6.82 22.81 -3.59
N MET A 214 7.55 23.50 -2.73
CA MET A 214 7.43 24.95 -2.57
C MET A 214 7.77 25.68 -3.87
N GLY A 215 6.91 26.59 -4.31
CA GLY A 215 7.09 27.36 -5.54
C GLY A 215 6.75 26.61 -6.84
N MET A 216 6.44 25.31 -6.75
CA MET A 216 6.02 24.52 -7.90
C MET A 216 4.56 24.76 -8.25
N LYS A 217 4.21 24.53 -9.51
CA LYS A 217 2.80 24.48 -9.93
C LYS A 217 2.18 23.18 -9.42
N ILE A 218 1.02 23.29 -8.76
CA ILE A 218 0.31 22.15 -8.19
C ILE A 218 -1.12 22.16 -8.73
N PHE A 219 -1.59 21.01 -9.18
CA PHE A 219 -3.02 20.80 -9.45
C PHE A 219 -3.48 19.50 -8.81
N MET A 220 -4.77 19.42 -8.57
CA MET A 220 -5.38 18.27 -7.93
C MET A 220 -6.44 17.65 -8.83
N VAL A 221 -6.47 16.33 -8.86
CA VAL A 221 -7.48 15.54 -9.56
C VAL A 221 -8.22 14.71 -8.53
N ALA A 222 -9.55 14.80 -8.54
CA ALA A 222 -10.35 14.17 -7.50
C ALA A 222 -11.66 13.55 -8.05
N ASP A 223 -12.33 12.74 -7.22
CA ASP A 223 -13.61 12.11 -7.56
C ASP A 223 -14.62 13.16 -8.07
N PRO A 224 -15.19 13.00 -9.28
CA PRO A 224 -16.24 13.88 -9.79
C PRO A 224 -17.43 14.07 -8.85
N LYS A 225 -17.77 13.07 -8.03
CA LYS A 225 -18.86 13.16 -7.04
C LYS A 225 -18.57 14.16 -5.93
N GLY A 226 -17.31 14.53 -5.70
CA GLY A 226 -16.95 15.56 -4.72
C GLY A 226 -17.50 16.95 -5.04
N ARG A 227 -18.11 17.17 -6.21
CA ARG A 227 -18.82 18.40 -6.55
C ARG A 227 -20.22 18.47 -5.93
N ASP A 228 -20.75 17.33 -5.54
CA ASP A 228 -22.07 17.27 -4.93
C ASP A 228 -21.97 17.87 -3.51
N LYS A 229 -22.91 18.75 -3.19
CA LYS A 229 -23.02 19.31 -1.84
C LYS A 229 -23.46 18.20 -0.89
N SER A 230 -22.87 18.15 0.30
CA SER A 230 -23.30 17.17 1.30
C SER A 230 -24.68 17.56 1.83
N GLN A 231 -25.45 16.60 2.36
CA GLN A 231 -26.75 16.89 2.97
C GLN A 231 -26.64 17.76 4.23
N THR A 232 -25.45 17.86 4.82
CA THR A 232 -25.17 18.54 6.09
C THR A 232 -24.39 19.84 5.94
N ASN A 233 -23.78 20.11 4.78
CA ASN A 233 -22.91 21.27 4.57
C ASN A 233 -23.19 21.90 3.20
N GLU A 234 -23.31 23.22 3.15
CA GLU A 234 -23.66 23.92 1.90
C GLU A 234 -22.52 23.94 0.87
N ASP A 235 -21.29 23.67 1.31
CA ASP A 235 -20.09 23.62 0.47
C ASP A 235 -19.74 22.19 0.06
N SER A 236 -19.39 22.01 -1.22
CA SER A 236 -18.81 20.74 -1.69
C SER A 236 -17.34 20.62 -1.30
N PRO A 237 -16.77 19.39 -1.18
CA PRO A 237 -15.33 19.21 -1.02
C PRO A 237 -14.46 19.99 -2.02
N PHE A 238 -14.93 20.17 -3.26
CA PHE A 238 -14.25 21.01 -4.25
C PHE A 238 -14.23 22.49 -3.86
N ASP A 239 -15.34 23.01 -3.34
CA ASP A 239 -15.45 24.42 -2.95
C ASP A 239 -14.53 24.74 -1.77
N VAL A 240 -14.46 23.82 -0.80
CA VAL A 240 -13.54 23.90 0.34
C VAL A 240 -12.08 23.98 -0.15
N LEU A 241 -11.66 23.05 -1.02
CA LEU A 241 -10.28 23.03 -1.52
C LEU A 241 -9.93 24.24 -2.38
N ARG A 242 -10.87 24.72 -3.22
CA ARG A 242 -10.68 25.96 -3.99
C ARG A 242 -10.58 27.18 -3.09
N ARG A 243 -11.35 27.25 -2.00
CA ARG A 243 -11.25 28.33 -1.00
C ARG A 243 -9.89 28.32 -0.30
N LEU A 244 -9.32 27.14 -0.08
CA LEU A 244 -7.95 26.99 0.42
C LEU A 244 -6.89 27.35 -0.65
N GLY A 245 -7.27 27.63 -1.89
CA GLY A 245 -6.37 28.06 -2.97
C GLY A 245 -5.77 26.92 -3.77
N PHE A 246 -6.37 25.72 -3.74
CA PHE A 246 -5.95 24.63 -4.61
C PHE A 246 -6.69 24.63 -5.95
N ASP A 247 -5.97 24.34 -7.03
CA ASP A 247 -6.53 24.14 -8.36
C ASP A 247 -7.07 22.70 -8.50
N VAL A 248 -8.37 22.52 -8.25
CA VAL A 248 -9.02 21.19 -8.22
C VAL A 248 -9.82 20.92 -9.50
N TYR A 249 -9.50 19.80 -10.15
CA TYR A 249 -10.15 19.29 -11.35
C TYR A 249 -10.84 17.96 -11.05
N ALA A 250 -12.01 17.75 -11.65
CA ALA A 250 -12.68 16.45 -11.54
C ALA A 250 -12.03 15.48 -12.52
N ALA A 251 -11.83 14.25 -12.08
CA ALA A 251 -11.41 13.18 -12.97
C ALA A 251 -12.41 12.99 -14.13
N PRO A 252 -12.02 12.40 -15.27
CA PRO A 252 -12.92 12.26 -16.43
C PRO A 252 -14.22 11.50 -16.14
N THR A 253 -14.18 10.52 -15.23
CA THR A 253 -15.33 9.70 -14.85
C THR A 253 -15.14 9.11 -13.45
N ASN A 254 -16.24 8.72 -12.79
CA ASN A 254 -16.20 7.91 -11.56
C ASN A 254 -16.45 6.42 -11.83
N ASN A 255 -16.67 6.04 -13.09
CA ASN A 255 -16.90 4.64 -13.44
C ASN A 255 -15.62 3.84 -13.17
N ILE A 256 -15.77 2.68 -12.54
CA ILE A 256 -14.66 1.85 -12.09
C ILE A 256 -13.89 1.22 -13.26
N ASP A 257 -14.55 0.76 -14.32
CA ASP A 257 -13.84 0.05 -15.40
C ASP A 257 -12.84 0.95 -16.15
N PRO A 258 -13.20 2.19 -16.56
CA PRO A 258 -12.24 3.10 -17.17
C PRO A 258 -11.10 3.48 -16.23
N ARG A 259 -11.40 3.63 -14.93
CA ARG A 259 -10.43 3.94 -13.90
C ARG A 259 -9.37 2.84 -13.74
N LEU A 260 -9.82 1.59 -13.61
CA LEU A 260 -8.91 0.43 -13.51
C LEU A 260 -8.09 0.24 -14.78
N ARG A 261 -8.70 0.40 -15.96
CA ARG A 261 -7.99 0.31 -17.24
C ARG A 261 -6.88 1.35 -17.39
N ALA A 262 -7.08 2.57 -16.86
CA ALA A 262 -6.07 3.61 -16.92
C ALA A 262 -4.80 3.22 -16.12
N VAL A 263 -4.98 2.60 -14.94
CA VAL A 263 -3.85 2.11 -14.14
C VAL A 263 -3.17 0.91 -14.82
N GLU A 264 -3.96 -0.06 -15.30
CA GLU A 264 -3.47 -1.23 -16.03
C GLU A 264 -2.59 -0.84 -17.24
N GLN A 265 -3.01 0.17 -18.01
CA GLN A 265 -2.20 0.67 -19.12
C GLN A 265 -0.83 1.16 -18.65
N LEU A 266 -0.75 1.93 -17.57
CA LEU A 266 0.54 2.43 -17.08
C LEU A 266 1.43 1.31 -16.49
N LEU A 267 0.84 0.24 -15.95
CA LEU A 267 1.58 -0.93 -15.46
C LEU A 267 2.13 -1.80 -16.59
N LEU A 268 1.39 -1.91 -17.69
CA LEU A 268 1.77 -2.76 -18.83
C LEU A 268 2.76 -2.08 -19.78
N HIS A 269 2.77 -0.76 -19.85
CA HIS A 269 3.66 -0.02 -20.74
C HIS A 269 5.05 0.21 -20.14
N GLN A 270 6.03 0.24 -21.02
CA GLN A 270 7.41 0.56 -20.71
C GLN A 270 7.84 1.84 -21.42
N VAL A 271 8.70 2.61 -20.77
CA VAL A 271 9.33 3.82 -21.29
C VAL A 271 10.83 3.68 -21.10
N ASP A 272 11.59 3.72 -22.20
CA ASP A 272 13.05 3.49 -22.22
C ASP A 272 13.50 2.19 -21.52
N GLY A 273 12.70 1.13 -21.62
CA GLY A 273 12.96 -0.16 -20.97
C GLY A 273 12.66 -0.19 -19.45
N GLY A 274 12.21 0.93 -18.88
CA GLY A 274 11.71 1.03 -17.50
C GLY A 274 10.18 1.09 -17.43
N PRO A 275 9.59 1.07 -16.22
CA PRO A 275 8.14 1.14 -16.03
C PRO A 275 7.58 2.53 -16.42
N GLN A 276 6.34 2.56 -16.93
CA GLN A 276 5.62 3.83 -17.11
C GLN A 276 5.00 4.35 -15.79
N LEU A 277 4.56 3.46 -14.89
CA LEU A 277 4.17 3.80 -13.52
C LEU A 277 5.27 3.46 -12.52
N ILE A 278 5.76 4.44 -11.79
CA ILE A 278 6.74 4.27 -10.71
C ILE A 278 6.09 4.64 -9.38
N ILE A 279 6.28 3.81 -8.36
CA ILE A 279 5.84 4.04 -7.00
C ILE A 279 7.06 4.08 -6.08
N SER A 280 7.22 5.17 -5.34
CA SER A 280 8.23 5.31 -4.29
C SER A 280 8.03 4.24 -3.20
N ASP A 281 9.12 3.64 -2.74
CA ASP A 281 9.10 2.67 -1.62
C ASP A 281 8.62 3.28 -0.28
N LYS A 282 8.58 4.62 -0.18
CA LYS A 282 7.94 5.34 0.94
C LYS A 282 6.42 5.27 0.92
N CYS A 283 5.80 4.89 -0.21
CA CYS A 283 4.35 4.74 -0.34
C CYS A 283 3.89 3.34 0.12
N GLY A 284 4.18 3.00 1.38
CA GLY A 284 3.96 1.67 1.95
C GLY A 284 2.49 1.21 1.88
N TRP A 285 1.54 2.08 2.20
CA TRP A 285 0.11 1.78 2.17
C TRP A 285 -0.39 1.57 0.74
N LEU A 286 0.00 2.41 -0.22
CA LEU A 286 -0.33 2.19 -1.62
C LEU A 286 0.26 0.87 -2.13
N ILE A 287 1.53 0.58 -1.81
CA ILE A 287 2.20 -0.66 -2.18
C ILE A 287 1.44 -1.88 -1.63
N GLN A 288 1.06 -1.84 -0.35
CA GLN A 288 0.22 -2.86 0.27
C GLN A 288 -1.13 -3.03 -0.45
N GLY A 289 -1.75 -1.92 -0.85
CA GLY A 289 -2.99 -1.93 -1.62
C GLY A 289 -2.80 -2.61 -2.97
N MET A 290 -1.79 -2.21 -3.72
CA MET A 290 -1.48 -2.74 -5.05
C MET A 290 -1.13 -4.24 -5.02
N LYS A 291 -0.41 -4.69 -3.98
CA LYS A 291 -0.02 -6.08 -3.83
C LYS A 291 -1.17 -6.97 -3.30
N TYR A 292 -1.96 -6.48 -2.35
CA TYR A 292 -2.87 -7.33 -1.56
C TYR A 292 -4.25 -6.72 -1.30
N TRP A 293 -4.32 -5.55 -0.66
CA TRP A 293 -5.54 -5.09 0.00
C TRP A 293 -6.54 -4.39 -0.91
N TYR A 294 -6.10 -3.88 -2.06
CA TYR A 294 -7.01 -3.46 -3.12
C TYR A 294 -7.34 -4.66 -4.00
N ARG A 295 -8.40 -5.37 -3.63
CA ARG A 295 -8.74 -6.69 -4.17
C ARG A 295 -10.21 -6.84 -4.52
N TYR A 296 -10.48 -7.79 -5.42
CA TYR A 296 -11.81 -8.38 -5.57
C TYR A 296 -12.02 -9.38 -4.44
N ARG A 297 -13.03 -9.16 -3.60
CA ARG A 297 -13.37 -10.09 -2.52
C ARG A 297 -13.84 -11.42 -3.09
N ARG A 298 -13.42 -12.53 -2.49
CA ARG A 298 -13.95 -13.86 -2.82
C ARG A 298 -15.24 -14.10 -2.03
N LYS A 299 -16.34 -14.37 -2.74
CA LYS A 299 -17.60 -14.79 -2.12
C LYS A 299 -17.44 -16.18 -1.52
N GLN A 300 -18.33 -16.56 -0.60
CA GLN A 300 -18.38 -17.92 -0.03
C GLN A 300 -18.54 -19.01 -1.11
N THR A 301 -19.10 -18.67 -2.27
CA THR A 301 -19.22 -19.57 -3.43
C THR A 301 -17.90 -19.78 -4.19
N GLY A 302 -16.81 -19.11 -3.80
CA GLY A 302 -15.52 -19.15 -4.47
C GLY A 302 -15.37 -18.17 -5.64
N ILE A 303 -16.46 -17.52 -6.07
CA ILE A 303 -16.48 -16.53 -7.17
C ILE A 303 -16.04 -15.16 -6.64
N LEU A 304 -15.24 -14.42 -7.43
CA LEU A 304 -14.84 -13.05 -7.10
C LEU A 304 -15.99 -12.06 -7.29
N GLU A 305 -16.01 -11.00 -6.50
CA GLU A 305 -16.90 -9.86 -6.72
C GLU A 305 -16.52 -9.09 -8.00
N ASP A 306 -17.51 -8.47 -8.65
CA ASP A 306 -17.30 -7.72 -9.89
C ASP A 306 -16.60 -6.38 -9.66
N LYS A 307 -16.59 -5.90 -8.41
CA LYS A 307 -15.96 -4.64 -8.02
C LYS A 307 -14.97 -4.87 -6.88
N PRO A 308 -13.89 -4.09 -6.82
CA PRO A 308 -12.96 -4.16 -5.70
C PRO A 308 -13.66 -3.80 -4.38
N GLU A 309 -13.26 -4.45 -3.30
CA GLU A 309 -13.76 -4.11 -1.97
C GLU A 309 -13.25 -2.74 -1.52
N LYS A 310 -14.09 -2.02 -0.75
CA LYS A 310 -13.75 -0.73 -0.15
C LYS A 310 -13.21 -0.96 1.25
N THR A 311 -11.88 -0.91 1.37
CA THR A 311 -11.14 -1.12 2.62
C THR A 311 -10.18 0.05 2.81
N HIS A 312 -10.47 0.89 3.79
CA HIS A 312 -9.61 2.01 4.19
C HIS A 312 -8.32 1.50 4.85
N PRO A 313 -7.14 2.11 4.61
CA PRO A 313 -6.89 3.21 3.67
C PRO A 313 -6.57 2.77 2.23
N TRP A 314 -6.35 1.48 2.00
CA TRP A 314 -5.83 0.94 0.75
C TRP A 314 -6.69 1.25 -0.47
N SER A 315 -8.02 1.14 -0.35
CA SER A 315 -8.93 1.45 -1.47
C SER A 315 -8.97 2.93 -1.81
N ASP A 316 -8.68 3.81 -0.86
CA ASP A 316 -8.80 5.25 -1.04
C ASP A 316 -7.54 5.79 -1.74
N LEU A 317 -6.36 5.26 -1.38
CA LEU A 317 -5.13 5.49 -2.13
C LEU A 317 -5.18 4.88 -3.54
N ALA A 318 -5.75 3.68 -3.69
CA ALA A 318 -5.95 3.08 -5.01
C ALA A 318 -6.91 3.91 -5.88
N ASP A 319 -7.95 4.51 -5.30
CA ASP A 319 -8.83 5.46 -5.98
C ASP A 319 -8.07 6.73 -6.40
N CYS A 320 -7.24 7.29 -5.53
CA CYS A 320 -6.35 8.42 -5.86
C CYS A 320 -5.48 8.10 -7.08
N LEU A 321 -4.82 6.92 -7.08
CA LEU A 321 -3.98 6.47 -8.19
C LEU A 321 -4.77 6.37 -9.48
N GLN A 322 -6.00 5.84 -9.43
CA GLN A 322 -6.88 5.72 -10.59
C GLN A 322 -7.28 7.08 -11.17
N TYR A 323 -7.59 8.07 -10.32
CA TYR A 323 -7.88 9.42 -10.77
C TYR A 323 -6.66 10.06 -11.44
N MET A 324 -5.49 9.92 -10.84
CA MET A 324 -4.23 10.40 -11.44
C MET A 324 -3.95 9.72 -12.78
N ALA A 325 -4.10 8.40 -12.85
CA ALA A 325 -3.84 7.62 -14.06
C ALA A 325 -4.73 8.06 -15.23
N MET A 326 -6.03 8.28 -15.00
CA MET A 326 -6.93 8.81 -16.03
C MET A 326 -6.53 10.22 -16.50
N SER A 327 -5.90 11.00 -15.63
CA SER A 327 -5.45 12.36 -15.92
C SER A 327 -4.10 12.43 -16.64
N THR A 328 -3.41 11.31 -16.82
CA THR A 328 -2.20 11.25 -17.67
C THR A 328 -2.51 11.34 -19.16
N ASN A 329 -3.77 11.15 -19.57
CA ASN A 329 -4.18 11.30 -20.96
C ASN A 329 -3.85 12.72 -21.48
N ALA A 330 -3.09 12.80 -22.57
CA ALA A 330 -2.61 14.06 -23.15
C ALA A 330 -3.73 15.09 -23.41
N ASN A 331 -4.92 14.65 -23.81
CA ASN A 331 -6.06 15.54 -24.05
C ASN A 331 -6.60 16.16 -22.74
N TYR A 332 -6.59 15.40 -21.65
CA TYR A 332 -7.01 15.90 -20.34
C TYR A 332 -5.94 16.80 -19.74
N LEU A 333 -4.68 16.36 -19.76
CA LEU A 333 -3.56 17.12 -19.24
C LEU A 333 -3.41 18.46 -19.97
N GLY A 334 -3.54 18.47 -21.30
CA GLY A 334 -3.52 19.70 -22.09
C GLY A 334 -4.57 20.72 -21.64
N LYS A 335 -5.80 20.27 -21.35
CA LYS A 335 -6.88 21.13 -20.83
C LYS A 335 -6.58 21.66 -19.43
N VAL A 336 -6.02 20.82 -18.56
CA VAL A 336 -5.61 21.23 -17.21
C VAL A 336 -4.50 22.27 -17.31
N MET A 337 -3.45 22.00 -18.10
CA MET A 337 -2.33 22.92 -18.28
C MET A 337 -2.75 24.26 -18.91
N GLU A 338 -3.71 24.24 -19.83
CA GLU A 338 -4.30 25.47 -20.39
C GLU A 338 -5.09 26.25 -19.33
N ALA A 339 -5.89 25.56 -18.50
CA ALA A 339 -6.64 26.18 -17.42
C ALA A 339 -5.74 26.79 -16.32
N MET A 340 -4.55 26.22 -16.09
CA MET A 340 -3.55 26.75 -15.16
C MET A 340 -2.80 27.98 -15.70
N ARG A 341 -2.95 28.34 -16.98
CA ARG A 341 -2.33 29.56 -17.49
C ARG A 341 -3.04 30.77 -16.89
N PRO A 342 -2.30 31.79 -16.39
CA PRO A 342 -2.91 33.01 -15.89
C PRO A 342 -3.74 33.63 -17.01
N LYS A 343 -5.03 33.88 -16.74
CA LYS A 343 -5.91 34.55 -17.71
C LYS A 343 -5.33 35.94 -18.01
N PRO A 344 -5.29 36.36 -19.29
CA PRO A 344 -4.84 37.71 -19.61
C PRO A 344 -5.71 38.70 -18.84
N LYS A 345 -5.06 39.64 -18.12
CA LYS A 345 -5.78 40.74 -17.48
C LYS A 345 -6.60 41.43 -18.57
N LYS A 346 -7.93 41.41 -18.45
CA LYS A 346 -8.78 42.30 -19.25
C LYS A 346 -8.33 43.71 -18.91
N ILE A 347 -7.62 44.36 -19.82
CA ILE A 347 -7.34 45.78 -19.72
C ILE A 347 -8.70 46.45 -19.83
N SER A 348 -9.23 46.95 -18.71
CA SER A 348 -10.41 47.79 -18.75
C SER A 348 -10.12 48.95 -19.71
N PRO A 349 -10.99 49.25 -20.69
CA PRO A 349 -10.78 50.40 -21.55
C PRO A 349 -10.62 51.65 -20.68
N PRO A 350 -9.74 52.59 -21.05
CA PRO A 350 -9.52 53.79 -20.25
C PRO A 350 -10.85 54.53 -20.07
N LEU A 351 -11.19 54.82 -18.81
CA LEU A 351 -12.28 55.72 -18.45
C LEU A 351 -11.93 57.11 -18.99
N GLY A 352 -12.39 57.42 -20.21
CA GLY A 352 -12.14 58.71 -20.85
C GLY A 352 -12.23 58.76 -22.38
N GLY A 353 -12.53 57.66 -23.07
CA GLY A 353 -12.59 57.61 -24.53
C GLY A 353 -13.95 57.94 -25.17
N TRP A 354 -14.79 58.77 -24.55
CA TRP A 354 -15.99 59.32 -25.18
C TRP A 354 -15.97 60.84 -25.05
N THR A 355 -15.37 61.50 -26.03
CA THR A 355 -15.62 62.91 -26.36
C THR A 355 -15.67 63.02 -27.87
#